data_AF-A0A800F0W6-F1
#
_entry.id   AF-A0A800F0W6-F1
#
_cell.length_a   1.000
_cell.length_b   1.000
_cell.length_c   1.000
_cell.angle_alpha   90.00
_cell.angle_beta   90.00
_cell.angle_gamma   90.00
#
_symmetry.space_group_name_H-M   'P 1'
#
loop_
_entity.id
_entity.type
_entity.pdbx_description
1 polymer ?
#
loop_
_entity_poly.entity_id
_entity_poly.type
_entity_poly.pdbx_seq_one_letter_code
_entity_poly.pdbx_strand_id
1 'polypeptide(L)'
;VLFDSIKTKVNYLGVEIIAHDSLKFDQDQFKFENFKVFDAKRTQAYINGRIEHNLFTDFKFDSLRLNPKGEFIILNTTEDDNALYYGKGVIRKKMKNLETLAGIIVDGPLNEPYLDFKASSNEGTKIVIPISEEEDFSDQSFVRFKKEKSLNSESGSSGSKRKTSIIFNGDLEINEKSELEIQLGVPDGDIIKVNGRGNLQLDYNETQDFNIYGNYEIESGEYIFNFQDIVKKKFSLVEGSIISWTGDPYAGTMNLKASYRIRTNIASLLQETSFQAEELNLVRSTVLVIMKGSLMSPDIKFSIVIDEPQYASLVNPVIKRIESDEQELNKQVFSLLILNRFANLFNKSTISAKTSPLYNNLSEFLSTQLQELVSSSGSEFLSSVDLGVELASYEQGGVDENDEYSAQKK
;
A
#
# COMPACT_ATOMS: atom_id res chain seq x y z
N VAL A 1 18.23 42.86 -1.14
CA VAL A 1 17.23 43.00 -0.05
C VAL A 1 17.46 41.89 0.95
N LEU A 2 17.50 42.20 2.25
CA LEU A 2 17.59 41.18 3.31
C LEU A 2 16.18 40.71 3.64
N PHE A 3 15.99 39.39 3.72
CA PHE A 3 14.73 38.82 4.16
C PHE A 3 14.87 38.23 5.56
N ASP A 4 14.15 38.79 6.52
CA ASP A 4 14.14 38.31 7.91
C ASP A 4 13.58 36.88 8.00
N SER A 5 12.53 36.58 7.22
CA SER A 5 12.00 35.23 7.02
C SER A 5 11.05 35.23 5.82
N ILE A 6 11.38 34.49 4.76
CA ILE A 6 10.41 34.11 3.72
C ILE A 6 10.02 32.66 3.91
N LYS A 7 8.73 32.36 3.78
CA LYS A 7 8.22 31.01 3.67
C LYS A 7 7.45 30.87 2.37
N THR A 8 7.74 29.84 1.59
CA THR A 8 6.99 29.47 0.39
C THR A 8 6.62 27.99 0.44
N LYS A 9 5.54 27.62 -0.24
CA LYS A 9 5.11 26.22 -0.40
C LYS A 9 5.03 25.88 -1.88
N VAL A 10 5.72 24.82 -2.28
CA VAL A 10 5.54 24.21 -3.59
C VAL A 10 4.29 23.33 -3.50
N ASN A 11 3.15 23.86 -3.97
CA ASN A 11 1.84 23.23 -3.74
C ASN A 11 1.78 21.79 -4.27
N TYR A 12 2.27 21.54 -5.48
CA TYR A 12 2.26 20.21 -6.10
C TYR A 12 3.02 19.17 -5.28
N LEU A 13 4.17 19.56 -4.70
CA LEU A 13 5.00 18.65 -3.91
C LEU A 13 4.65 18.68 -2.42
N GLY A 14 3.77 19.58 -1.98
CA GLY A 14 3.48 19.81 -0.57
C GLY A 14 4.68 20.30 0.28
N VAL A 15 5.78 20.70 -0.35
CA VAL A 15 7.04 21.06 0.33
C VAL A 15 7.03 22.52 0.75
N GLU A 16 7.37 22.76 2.02
CA GLU A 16 7.63 24.11 2.54
C GLU A 16 9.12 24.42 2.50
N ILE A 17 9.47 25.58 1.95
CA ILE A 17 10.83 26.11 1.90
C ILE A 17 10.87 27.43 2.66
N ILE A 18 11.81 27.53 3.60
CA ILE A 18 12.03 28.70 4.45
C ILE A 18 13.38 29.31 4.09
N ALA A 19 13.45 30.63 3.95
CA ALA A 19 14.68 31.35 3.66
C ALA A 19 14.93 32.48 4.66
N HIS A 20 16.18 32.61 5.08
CA HIS A 20 16.69 33.67 5.96
C HIS A 20 18.00 34.19 5.36
N ASP A 21 17.89 34.87 4.22
CA ASP A 21 19.07 35.29 3.46
C ASP A 21 18.77 36.55 2.63
N SER A 22 19.81 37.16 2.09
CA SER A 22 19.71 38.31 1.21
C SER A 22 19.60 37.87 -0.25
N LEU A 23 18.71 38.51 -0.99
CA LEU A 23 18.55 38.31 -2.44
C LEU A 23 19.07 39.54 -3.19
N LYS A 24 19.81 39.29 -4.27
CA LYS A 24 20.28 40.33 -5.18
C LYS A 24 19.21 40.58 -6.26
N PHE A 25 18.89 41.86 -6.43
CA PHE A 25 17.92 42.35 -7.41
C PHE A 25 18.69 43.09 -8.48
N ASP A 26 18.50 42.68 -9.73
CA ASP A 26 18.94 43.42 -10.90
C ASP A 26 17.69 43.89 -11.68
N GLN A 27 17.89 44.64 -12.76
CA GLN A 27 16.80 45.29 -13.50
C GLN A 27 15.77 44.30 -14.07
N ASP A 28 16.21 43.11 -14.45
CA ASP A 28 15.46 42.09 -15.19
C ASP A 28 15.49 40.70 -14.54
N GLN A 29 16.04 40.58 -13.33
CA GLN A 29 16.25 39.28 -12.69
C GLN A 29 16.45 39.34 -11.18
N PHE A 30 16.11 38.23 -10.53
CA PHE A 30 16.46 37.91 -9.17
C PHE A 30 17.58 36.88 -9.17
N LYS A 31 18.74 37.23 -8.60
CA LYS A 31 19.93 36.35 -8.57
C LYS A 31 20.07 35.65 -7.22
N PHE A 32 20.18 34.33 -7.27
CA PHE A 32 20.44 33.45 -6.15
C PHE A 32 21.89 32.98 -6.21
N GLU A 33 22.69 33.38 -5.23
CA GLU A 33 24.10 33.01 -5.11
C GLU A 33 24.34 32.37 -3.74
N ASN A 34 24.46 31.04 -3.70
CA ASN A 34 24.47 30.25 -2.47
C ASN A 34 23.35 30.63 -1.50
N PHE A 35 22.17 30.97 -2.05
CA PHE A 35 21.05 31.47 -1.28
C PHE A 35 20.56 30.36 -0.34
N LYS A 36 20.60 30.62 0.96
CA LYS A 36 20.36 29.63 1.99
C LYS A 36 18.86 29.43 2.21
N VAL A 37 18.44 28.18 2.05
CA VAL A 37 17.07 27.76 2.35
C VAL A 37 17.05 26.55 3.28
N PHE A 38 15.89 26.30 3.88
CA PHE A 38 15.64 25.24 4.82
C PHE A 38 14.32 24.55 4.50
N ASP A 39 14.27 23.22 4.64
CA ASP A 39 13.02 22.48 4.59
C ASP A 39 12.26 22.56 5.94
N ALA A 40 11.12 21.86 6.02
CA ALA A 40 10.32 21.76 7.24
C ALA A 40 11.07 21.11 8.42
N LYS A 41 12.12 20.30 8.18
CA LYS A 41 12.99 19.72 9.21
C LYS A 41 14.16 20.63 9.61
N ARG A 42 14.24 21.84 9.03
CA ARG A 42 15.37 22.76 9.17
C ARG A 42 16.68 22.22 8.58
N THR A 43 16.62 21.26 7.66
CA THR A 43 17.78 20.87 6.87
C THR A 43 18.12 21.96 5.88
N GLN A 44 19.38 22.37 5.86
CA GLN A 44 19.86 23.41 4.95
C GLN A 44 20.02 22.90 3.51
N ALA A 45 19.67 23.74 2.53
CA ALA A 45 20.05 23.62 1.13
C ALA A 45 20.55 24.98 0.61
N TYR A 46 21.27 24.95 -0.52
CA TYR A 46 21.61 26.16 -1.26
C TYR A 46 20.87 26.20 -2.58
N ILE A 47 20.37 27.39 -2.93
CA ILE A 47 19.83 27.70 -4.23
C ILE A 47 20.83 28.57 -4.99
N ASN A 48 21.12 28.19 -6.23
CA ASN A 48 21.92 28.96 -7.17
C ASN A 48 21.17 29.12 -8.47
N GLY A 49 21.32 30.25 -9.16
CA GLY A 49 20.64 30.50 -10.44
C GLY A 49 19.88 31.81 -10.41
N ARG A 50 18.88 31.94 -11.28
CA ARG A 50 18.12 33.18 -11.38
C ARG A 50 16.67 32.96 -11.79
N ILE A 51 15.85 33.93 -11.43
CA ILE A 51 14.51 34.10 -11.96
C ILE A 51 14.54 35.37 -12.79
N GLU A 52 14.31 35.26 -14.09
CA GLU A 52 14.27 36.41 -15.00
C GLU A 52 12.83 36.88 -15.16
N HIS A 53 12.66 38.17 -15.45
CA HIS A 53 11.37 38.79 -15.71
C HIS A 53 11.51 39.96 -16.69
N ASN A 54 10.42 40.32 -17.36
CA ASN A 54 10.33 41.56 -18.12
C ASN A 54 9.48 42.56 -17.34
N LEU A 55 10.07 43.58 -16.70
CA LEU A 55 9.31 44.58 -15.91
C LEU A 55 8.33 43.95 -14.88
N PHE A 56 8.76 42.89 -14.19
CA PHE A 56 7.94 42.09 -13.26
C PHE A 56 6.75 41.37 -13.92
N THR A 57 6.80 41.14 -15.24
CA THR A 57 5.94 40.21 -15.99
C THR A 57 6.77 39.06 -16.57
N ASP A 58 6.08 38.01 -17.04
CA ASP A 58 6.69 36.90 -17.81
C ASP A 58 7.89 36.24 -17.10
N PHE A 59 7.67 35.90 -15.83
CA PHE A 59 8.69 35.25 -15.01
C PHE A 59 9.11 33.90 -15.60
N LYS A 60 10.41 33.62 -15.61
CA LYS A 60 10.98 32.32 -15.95
C LYS A 60 12.12 31.96 -15.02
N PHE A 61 12.23 30.66 -14.72
CA PHE A 61 13.39 30.09 -14.08
C PHE A 61 14.50 29.90 -15.10
N ASP A 62 15.72 30.25 -14.71
CA ASP A 62 16.92 29.96 -15.50
C ASP A 62 17.98 29.34 -14.61
N SER A 63 18.14 28.03 -14.81
CA SER A 63 19.10 27.17 -14.12
C SER A 63 19.02 27.33 -12.61
N LEU A 64 17.81 27.31 -12.05
CA LEU A 64 17.62 27.39 -10.61
C LEU A 64 17.92 26.02 -9.99
N ARG A 65 19.09 25.91 -9.37
CA ARG A 65 19.63 24.67 -8.80
C ARG A 65 19.44 24.64 -7.31
N LEU A 66 18.75 23.64 -6.79
CA LEU A 66 18.64 23.34 -5.37
C LEU A 66 19.61 22.21 -5.01
N ASN A 67 20.50 22.48 -4.06
CA ASN A 67 21.51 21.53 -3.59
C ASN A 67 21.41 21.32 -2.07
N PRO A 68 20.86 20.19 -1.63
CA PRO A 68 20.76 19.85 -0.21
C PRO A 68 22.13 19.67 0.47
N LYS A 69 22.24 20.05 1.74
CA LYS A 69 23.42 19.77 2.57
C LYS A 69 23.28 18.53 3.46
N GLY A 70 22.08 17.96 3.53
CA GLY A 70 21.77 16.76 4.31
C GLY A 70 20.50 16.11 3.80
N GLU A 71 19.77 15.47 4.70
CA GLU A 71 18.50 14.82 4.41
C GLU A 71 17.39 15.85 4.21
N PHE A 72 16.85 15.96 3.01
CA PHE A 72 15.96 17.05 2.64
C PHE A 72 14.61 16.52 2.16
N ILE A 73 13.53 17.13 2.64
CA ILE A 73 12.18 16.77 2.21
C ILE A 73 11.88 17.40 0.85
N ILE A 74 11.56 16.56 -0.14
CA ILE A 74 11.21 16.99 -1.50
C ILE A 74 9.78 16.62 -1.92
N LEU A 75 9.09 15.84 -1.09
CA LEU A 75 7.67 15.53 -1.25
C LEU A 75 7.04 15.42 0.13
N ASN A 76 5.86 16.00 0.31
CA ASN A 76 5.08 15.91 1.53
C ASN A 76 3.60 16.15 1.21
N THR A 77 2.99 15.20 0.51
CA THR A 77 1.61 15.23 0.05
C THR A 77 0.74 14.24 0.83
N THR A 78 -0.55 14.52 0.85
CA THR A 78 -1.61 13.64 1.31
C THR A 78 -2.43 13.16 0.13
N GLU A 79 -3.31 12.18 0.34
CA GLU A 79 -4.23 11.66 -0.69
C GLU A 79 -5.05 12.79 -1.35
N ASP A 80 -5.52 13.76 -0.55
CA ASP A 80 -6.25 14.94 -1.04
C ASP A 80 -5.41 15.82 -1.98
N ASP A 81 -4.08 15.78 -1.88
CA ASP A 81 -3.18 16.58 -2.72
C ASP A 81 -2.89 15.90 -4.07
N ASN A 82 -2.85 14.56 -4.12
CA ASN A 82 -2.61 13.79 -5.34
C ASN A 82 -3.17 12.36 -5.23
N ALA A 83 -4.08 12.01 -6.14
CA ALA A 83 -4.73 10.71 -6.20
C ALA A 83 -3.85 9.59 -6.79
N LEU A 84 -2.84 9.91 -7.62
CA LEU A 84 -1.97 8.90 -8.24
C LEU A 84 -0.98 8.31 -7.21
N TYR A 85 -0.42 9.17 -6.38
CA TYR A 85 0.53 8.82 -5.34
C TYR A 85 0.62 9.95 -4.31
N TYR A 86 0.90 9.58 -3.06
CA TYR A 86 1.10 10.57 -2.01
C TYR A 86 2.10 10.09 -0.95
N GLY A 87 2.42 10.97 -0.01
CA GLY A 87 3.25 10.65 1.13
C GLY A 87 4.44 11.58 1.24
N LYS A 88 5.55 11.05 1.77
CA LYS A 88 6.72 11.82 2.16
C LYS A 88 7.96 11.30 1.44
N GLY A 89 8.62 12.18 0.69
CA GLY A 89 9.90 11.92 0.03
C GLY A 89 11.03 12.61 0.75
N VAL A 90 11.98 11.84 1.26
CA VAL A 90 13.21 12.35 1.89
C VAL A 90 14.39 11.90 1.07
N ILE A 91 15.23 12.84 0.62
CA ILE A 91 16.42 12.52 -0.16
C ILE A 91 17.69 12.73 0.65
N ARG A 92 18.70 11.89 0.39
CA ARG A 92 20.05 12.09 0.92
C ARG A 92 20.88 12.98 0.00
N LYS A 93 21.86 13.67 0.57
CA LYS A 93 22.79 14.56 -0.17
C LYS A 93 23.56 13.86 -1.29
N LYS A 94 23.96 12.59 -1.09
CA LYS A 94 24.86 11.85 -1.99
C LYS A 94 24.24 10.51 -2.36
N MET A 95 24.19 10.21 -3.65
CA MET A 95 23.74 8.92 -4.19
C MET A 95 24.82 7.84 -3.94
N LYS A 96 24.45 6.56 -3.78
CA LYS A 96 25.44 5.48 -3.49
C LYS A 96 26.20 5.13 -4.76
N ASN A 97 25.51 5.13 -5.90
CA ASN A 97 26.04 4.52 -7.14
C ASN A 97 26.97 5.43 -7.94
N LEU A 98 26.96 6.73 -7.65
CA LEU A 98 27.87 7.72 -8.22
C LEU A 98 28.04 8.78 -7.16
N GLU A 99 29.22 9.37 -6.99
CA GLU A 99 29.42 10.52 -6.10
C GLU A 99 28.61 11.78 -6.50
N THR A 100 27.61 11.62 -7.36
CA THR A 100 26.57 12.56 -7.72
C THR A 100 25.86 13.06 -6.48
N LEU A 101 25.90 14.38 -6.32
CA LEU A 101 25.10 15.09 -5.34
C LEU A 101 23.66 15.08 -5.82
N ALA A 102 22.73 14.84 -4.89
CA ALA A 102 21.33 15.05 -5.17
C ALA A 102 21.11 16.52 -5.53
N GLY A 103 20.27 16.76 -6.53
CA GLY A 103 20.06 18.08 -7.08
C GLY A 103 18.75 18.15 -7.83
N ILE A 104 18.15 19.32 -7.79
CA ILE A 104 16.98 19.67 -8.60
C ILE A 104 17.37 20.90 -9.39
N ILE A 105 17.13 20.88 -10.70
CA ILE A 105 17.30 22.00 -11.60
C ILE A 105 15.91 22.39 -12.08
N VAL A 106 15.58 23.67 -12.00
CA VAL A 106 14.32 24.22 -12.47
C VAL A 106 14.61 25.26 -13.55
N ASP A 107 13.96 25.09 -14.69
CA ASP A 107 14.06 25.94 -15.87
C ASP A 107 12.65 26.25 -16.42
N GLY A 108 12.57 27.22 -17.33
CA GLY A 108 11.35 27.50 -18.07
C GLY A 108 10.38 28.47 -17.39
N PRO A 109 9.23 28.74 -18.02
CA PRO A 109 8.26 29.72 -17.54
C PRO A 109 7.69 29.40 -16.15
N LEU A 110 7.36 30.42 -15.35
CA LEU A 110 6.78 30.21 -14.01
C LEU A 110 5.44 29.45 -14.04
N ASN A 111 4.69 29.55 -15.13
CA ASN A 111 3.42 28.85 -15.32
C ASN A 111 3.58 27.41 -15.82
N GLU A 112 4.75 27.03 -16.30
CA GLU A 112 5.07 25.70 -16.79
C GLU A 112 6.56 25.39 -16.58
N PRO A 113 7.00 25.21 -15.32
CA PRO A 113 8.39 24.94 -15.03
C PRO A 113 8.77 23.52 -15.47
N TYR A 114 9.97 23.41 -16.02
CA TYR A 114 10.66 22.14 -16.29
C TYR A 114 11.59 21.81 -15.13
N LEU A 115 11.45 20.61 -14.57
CA LEU A 115 12.25 20.12 -13.46
C LEU A 115 13.09 18.93 -13.92
N ASP A 116 14.41 19.02 -13.77
CA ASP A 116 15.33 17.88 -13.89
C ASP A 116 15.88 17.57 -12.50
N PHE A 117 15.74 16.33 -12.03
CA PHE A 117 16.25 15.95 -10.72
C PHE A 117 16.98 14.62 -10.70
N LYS A 118 18.00 14.58 -9.83
CA LYS A 118 18.68 13.34 -9.44
C LYS A 118 18.60 13.23 -7.95
N ALA A 119 18.02 12.14 -7.48
CA ALA A 119 17.71 11.94 -6.09
C ALA A 119 18.04 10.52 -5.68
N SER A 120 18.40 10.36 -4.42
CA SER A 120 18.32 9.07 -3.79
C SER A 120 17.50 9.18 -2.53
N SER A 121 16.54 8.27 -2.39
CA SER A 121 15.66 8.22 -1.23
C SER A 121 16.47 7.99 0.05
N ASN A 122 15.84 8.15 1.19
CA ASN A 122 16.47 7.92 2.48
C ASN A 122 15.42 7.57 3.54
N GLU A 123 15.89 7.20 4.71
CA GLU A 123 15.07 6.93 5.89
C GLU A 123 14.02 8.04 6.14
N GLY A 124 12.80 7.60 6.43
CA GLY A 124 11.64 8.49 6.55
C GLY A 124 10.95 8.83 5.22
N THR A 125 11.41 8.26 4.10
CA THR A 125 10.63 8.20 2.86
C THR A 125 9.54 7.16 2.99
N LYS A 126 8.29 7.57 2.75
CA LYS A 126 7.11 6.71 2.68
C LYS A 126 6.24 7.18 1.53
N ILE A 127 6.12 6.37 0.49
CA ILE A 127 5.26 6.64 -0.67
C ILE A 127 4.08 5.68 -0.63
N VAL A 128 2.88 6.19 -0.92
CA VAL A 128 1.65 5.42 -1.02
C VAL A 128 1.11 5.52 -2.44
N ILE A 129 0.78 4.37 -3.03
CA ILE A 129 0.12 4.25 -4.32
C ILE A 129 -1.26 3.61 -4.07
N PRO A 130 -2.36 4.38 -4.10
CA PRO A 130 -3.69 3.84 -4.03
C PRO A 130 -4.10 3.27 -5.40
N ILE A 131 -4.64 2.06 -5.40
CA ILE A 131 -5.17 1.37 -6.57
C ILE A 131 -6.64 1.10 -6.30
N SER A 132 -7.51 1.84 -6.98
CA SER A 132 -8.96 1.65 -6.92
C SER A 132 -9.48 1.09 -8.24
N GLU A 133 -10.50 0.24 -8.17
CA GLU A 133 -11.19 -0.30 -9.34
C GLU A 133 -12.20 0.68 -9.95
N GLU A 134 -12.52 1.78 -9.27
CA GLU A 134 -13.48 2.77 -9.77
C GLU A 134 -12.96 3.55 -10.99
N GLU A 135 -13.87 3.67 -11.96
CA GLU A 135 -13.74 4.12 -13.34
C GLU A 135 -13.07 5.50 -13.52
N ASP A 136 -12.37 5.64 -14.66
CA ASP A 136 -11.93 6.87 -15.30
C ASP A 136 -11.10 7.86 -14.44
N PHE A 137 -9.84 7.48 -14.20
CA PHE A 137 -8.77 8.45 -13.97
C PHE A 137 -8.50 9.38 -15.18
N SER A 138 -9.19 9.16 -16.31
CA SER A 138 -9.05 9.96 -17.54
C SER A 138 -9.60 11.39 -17.40
N ASP A 139 -10.59 11.62 -16.51
CA ASP A 139 -11.29 12.91 -16.41
C ASP A 139 -11.02 13.71 -15.11
N GLN A 140 -10.24 13.17 -14.18
CA GLN A 140 -9.87 13.91 -12.99
C GLN A 140 -8.70 14.84 -13.29
N SER A 141 -9.04 16.08 -13.66
CA SER A 141 -8.11 17.22 -13.69
C SER A 141 -7.10 17.11 -12.55
N PHE A 142 -5.85 16.75 -12.89
CA PHE A 142 -4.76 16.32 -11.99
C PHE A 142 -4.24 17.39 -11.02
N VAL A 143 -5.01 18.46 -10.82
CA VAL A 143 -4.67 19.60 -10.00
C VAL A 143 -5.91 20.06 -9.22
N ARG A 144 -6.17 19.46 -8.07
CA ARG A 144 -7.06 20.04 -7.06
C ARG A 144 -6.23 20.90 -6.11
N PHE A 145 -6.05 22.17 -6.48
CA PHE A 145 -5.52 23.13 -5.51
C PHE A 145 -6.48 23.23 -4.32
N LYS A 146 -5.97 22.96 -3.12
CA LYS A 146 -6.70 23.14 -1.86
C LYS A 146 -7.41 24.49 -1.87
N LYS A 147 -8.74 24.47 -1.79
CA LYS A 147 -9.55 25.67 -1.61
C LYS A 147 -9.23 26.16 -0.19
N GLU A 148 -8.48 27.25 -0.06
CA GLU A 148 -8.45 27.97 1.21
C GLU A 148 -9.89 28.30 1.58
N LYS A 149 -10.27 27.96 2.80
CA LYS A 149 -11.61 28.15 3.33
C LYS A 149 -11.83 29.65 3.58
N SER A 150 -11.99 30.42 2.51
CA SER A 150 -12.35 31.82 2.56
C SER A 150 -13.83 31.89 2.93
N LEU A 151 -14.10 32.09 4.22
CA LEU A 151 -15.29 32.80 4.65
C LEU A 151 -15.15 34.22 4.10
N ASN A 152 -15.81 34.49 2.97
CA ASN A 152 -16.51 35.73 2.68
C ASN A 152 -17.12 35.65 1.27
N SER A 153 -18.44 35.79 1.24
CA SER A 153 -19.20 36.17 0.06
C SER A 153 -18.69 37.51 -0.46
N GLU A 154 -18.38 37.60 -1.75
CA GLU A 154 -18.97 38.56 -2.69
C GLU A 154 -18.39 38.38 -4.09
N SER A 155 -19.28 38.53 -5.07
CA SER A 155 -19.08 38.33 -6.50
C SER A 155 -18.00 39.24 -7.12
N GLY A 156 -17.29 38.74 -8.13
CA GLY A 156 -16.70 39.59 -9.16
C GLY A 156 -15.23 39.34 -9.51
N SER A 157 -14.93 38.22 -10.15
CA SER A 157 -14.04 38.12 -11.32
C SER A 157 -13.76 36.64 -11.60
N SER A 158 -14.28 36.14 -12.72
CA SER A 158 -13.86 34.87 -13.30
C SER A 158 -12.47 35.07 -13.91
N GLY A 159 -11.46 35.24 -13.04
CA GLY A 159 -10.09 34.99 -13.43
C GLY A 159 -9.93 33.48 -13.50
N SER A 160 -9.91 32.93 -14.71
CA SER A 160 -9.47 31.55 -14.94
C SER A 160 -8.12 31.39 -14.23
N LYS A 161 -8.12 30.71 -13.07
CA LYS A 161 -6.91 30.41 -12.34
C LYS A 161 -6.07 29.59 -13.30
N ARG A 162 -4.98 30.18 -13.82
CA ARG A 162 -4.06 29.52 -14.74
C ARG A 162 -3.70 28.17 -14.13
N LYS A 163 -4.09 27.07 -14.80
CA LYS A 163 -3.63 25.73 -14.48
C LYS A 163 -2.10 25.77 -14.68
N THR A 164 -1.34 25.77 -13.58
CA THR A 164 0.10 25.59 -13.64
C THR A 164 0.34 24.11 -13.93
N SER A 165 0.77 23.81 -15.14
CA SER A 165 1.30 22.50 -15.49
C SER A 165 2.75 22.44 -15.01
N ILE A 166 3.25 21.28 -14.62
CA ILE A 166 4.67 21.06 -14.31
C ILE A 166 5.16 20.02 -15.30
N ILE A 167 6.39 20.12 -15.78
CA ILE A 167 7.03 19.07 -16.57
C ILE A 167 8.23 18.60 -15.75
N PHE A 168 8.46 17.29 -15.63
CA PHE A 168 9.64 16.81 -14.94
C PHE A 168 10.25 15.58 -15.57
N ASN A 169 11.57 15.46 -15.41
CA ASN A 169 12.32 14.24 -15.65
C ASN A 169 13.21 14.00 -14.43
N GLY A 170 13.35 12.74 -14.01
CA GLY A 170 14.27 12.48 -12.92
C GLY A 170 14.73 11.05 -12.76
N ASP A 171 15.96 10.94 -12.26
CA ASP A 171 16.61 9.69 -11.87
C ASP A 171 16.49 9.52 -10.35
N LEU A 172 15.77 8.48 -9.92
CA LEU A 172 15.56 8.16 -8.51
C LEU A 172 16.26 6.84 -8.15
N GLU A 173 17.27 6.91 -7.29
CA GLU A 173 17.86 5.74 -6.64
C GLU A 173 17.12 5.46 -5.32
N ILE A 174 16.25 4.46 -5.31
CA ILE A 174 15.55 3.99 -4.12
C ILE A 174 16.43 3.03 -3.33
N ASN A 175 16.50 3.23 -2.02
CA ASN A 175 17.22 2.36 -1.10
C ASN A 175 16.31 1.65 -0.09
N GLU A 176 16.90 0.64 0.55
CA GLU A 176 16.29 -0.30 1.49
C GLU A 176 15.64 0.36 2.72
N LYS A 177 15.91 1.64 2.99
CA LYS A 177 15.36 2.38 4.13
C LYS A 177 14.07 3.15 3.80
N SER A 178 13.60 3.02 2.57
CA SER A 178 12.42 3.72 2.08
C SER A 178 11.24 2.76 2.03
N GLU A 179 10.06 3.21 2.45
CA GLU A 179 8.83 2.42 2.43
C GLU A 179 7.99 2.80 1.21
N LEU A 180 7.53 1.79 0.49
CA LEU A 180 6.48 1.89 -0.51
C LEU A 180 5.27 1.10 -0.01
N GLU A 181 4.11 1.72 -0.02
CA GLU A 181 2.82 1.14 0.34
C GLU A 181 1.93 1.14 -0.90
N ILE A 182 1.43 -0.03 -1.30
CA ILE A 182 0.46 -0.19 -2.37
C ILE A 182 -0.84 -0.65 -1.72
N GLN A 183 -1.91 0.09 -1.96
CA GLN A 183 -3.23 -0.21 -1.43
C GLN A 183 -4.11 -0.68 -2.58
N LEU A 184 -4.50 -1.94 -2.59
CA LEU A 184 -5.33 -2.55 -3.62
C LEU A 184 -6.79 -2.50 -3.18
N GLY A 185 -7.72 -2.01 -4.01
CA GLY A 185 -9.15 -2.03 -3.71
C GLY A 185 -9.55 -1.20 -2.47
N VAL A 186 -9.01 0.02 -2.35
CA VAL A 186 -9.32 0.96 -1.25
C VAL A 186 -10.83 1.21 -1.13
N PRO A 187 -11.43 1.29 0.08
CA PRO A 187 -10.78 1.31 1.41
C PRO A 187 -10.57 -0.07 2.07
N ASP A 188 -11.27 -1.11 1.63
CA ASP A 188 -11.37 -2.37 2.38
C ASP A 188 -10.47 -3.49 1.81
N GLY A 189 -9.70 -3.20 0.76
CA GLY A 189 -8.86 -4.20 0.12
C GLY A 189 -7.49 -4.41 0.77
N ASP A 190 -6.61 -5.05 0.00
CA ASP A 190 -5.31 -5.51 0.48
C ASP A 190 -4.27 -4.39 0.56
N ILE A 191 -3.30 -4.56 1.45
CA ILE A 191 -2.19 -3.60 1.58
C ILE A 191 -0.86 -4.32 1.47
N ILE A 192 0.00 -3.86 0.56
CA ILE A 192 1.39 -4.32 0.41
C ILE A 192 2.29 -3.21 0.94
N LYS A 193 3.06 -3.49 2.00
CA LYS A 193 4.06 -2.57 2.55
C LYS A 193 5.44 -3.14 2.37
N VAL A 194 6.30 -2.44 1.64
CA VAL A 194 7.58 -2.96 1.18
C VAL A 194 8.72 -1.98 1.36
N ASN A 195 9.85 -2.52 1.75
CA ASN A 195 11.16 -1.88 1.72
C ASN A 195 12.03 -2.61 0.71
N GLY A 196 12.73 -1.85 -0.13
CA GLY A 196 13.42 -2.40 -1.27
C GLY A 196 14.35 -1.39 -1.92
N ARG A 197 14.94 -1.80 -3.03
CA ARG A 197 15.94 -1.04 -3.77
C ARG A 197 15.58 -0.99 -5.24
N GLY A 198 15.94 0.09 -5.91
CA GLY A 198 15.65 0.24 -7.33
C GLY A 198 16.25 1.51 -7.91
N ASN A 199 16.44 1.51 -9.22
CA ASN A 199 16.70 2.75 -9.96
C ASN A 199 15.48 2.97 -10.84
N LEU A 200 14.75 4.05 -10.59
CA LEU A 200 13.58 4.43 -11.35
C LEU A 200 13.87 5.71 -12.12
N GLN A 201 13.51 5.74 -13.40
CA GLN A 201 13.41 6.95 -14.17
C GLN A 201 11.95 7.39 -14.19
N LEU A 202 11.71 8.65 -13.82
CA LEU A 202 10.39 9.26 -13.77
C LEU A 202 10.31 10.33 -14.84
N ASP A 203 9.21 10.36 -15.58
CA ASP A 203 8.98 11.33 -16.65
C ASP A 203 7.52 11.81 -16.59
N TYR A 204 7.31 13.12 -16.59
CA TYR A 204 6.00 13.74 -16.73
C TYR A 204 6.11 14.84 -17.78
N ASN A 205 5.49 14.59 -18.92
CA ASN A 205 5.76 15.32 -20.16
C ASN A 205 4.68 16.36 -20.50
N GLU A 206 4.85 17.06 -21.62
CA GLU A 206 3.91 18.08 -22.13
C GLU A 206 2.51 17.52 -22.44
N THR A 207 2.41 16.23 -22.76
CA THR A 207 1.12 15.54 -22.98
C THR A 207 0.44 15.14 -21.67
N GLN A 208 1.04 15.47 -20.52
CA GLN A 208 0.57 15.15 -19.17
C GLN A 208 0.55 13.64 -18.89
N ASP A 209 1.40 12.88 -19.59
CA ASP A 209 1.59 11.47 -19.31
C ASP A 209 2.66 11.33 -18.24
N PHE A 210 2.31 10.72 -17.12
CA PHE A 210 3.27 10.30 -16.10
C PHE A 210 3.76 8.90 -16.43
N ASN A 211 5.08 8.72 -16.50
CA ASN A 211 5.73 7.47 -16.83
C ASN A 211 6.79 7.12 -15.77
N ILE A 212 6.90 5.83 -15.48
CA ILE A 212 7.90 5.21 -14.61
C ILE A 212 8.60 4.12 -15.40
N TYR A 213 9.93 4.13 -15.36
CA TYR A 213 10.75 3.08 -15.96
C TYR A 213 11.72 2.52 -14.92
N GLY A 214 11.80 1.20 -14.83
CA GLY A 214 12.78 0.53 -14.00
C GLY A 214 12.16 -0.53 -13.10
N ASN A 215 13.03 -1.08 -12.24
CA ASN A 215 12.70 -2.19 -11.37
C ASN A 215 12.86 -1.77 -9.91
N TYR A 216 11.91 -2.19 -9.08
CA TYR A 216 11.95 -2.14 -7.63
C TYR A 216 12.01 -3.55 -7.07
N GLU A 217 13.18 -3.92 -6.58
CA GLU A 217 13.45 -5.21 -5.94
C GLU A 217 13.12 -5.11 -4.46
N ILE A 218 12.21 -5.96 -4.00
CA ILE A 218 11.72 -5.96 -2.63
C ILE A 218 12.65 -6.80 -1.77
N GLU A 219 13.14 -6.19 -0.69
CA GLU A 219 14.04 -6.83 0.27
C GLU A 219 13.25 -7.38 1.46
N SER A 220 12.28 -6.61 1.94
CA SER A 220 11.42 -7.02 3.05
C SER A 220 10.07 -6.30 3.01
N GLY A 221 9.11 -6.83 3.76
CA GLY A 221 7.80 -6.20 3.88
C GLY A 221 6.71 -7.16 4.32
N GLU A 222 5.49 -6.65 4.36
CA GLU A 222 4.30 -7.40 4.68
C GLU A 222 3.22 -7.22 3.62
N TYR A 223 2.52 -8.31 3.32
CA TYR A 223 1.26 -8.29 2.59
C TYR A 223 0.14 -8.53 3.60
N ILE A 224 -0.74 -7.54 3.74
CA ILE A 224 -1.89 -7.56 4.62
C ILE A 224 -3.08 -7.97 3.75
N PHE A 225 -3.40 -9.26 3.82
CA PHE A 225 -4.59 -9.82 3.21
C PHE A 225 -5.83 -9.40 4.03
N ASN A 226 -6.80 -8.78 3.36
CA ASN A 226 -8.11 -8.48 3.93
C ASN A 226 -9.20 -9.19 3.13
N PHE A 227 -10.04 -9.96 3.82
CA PHE A 227 -11.17 -10.64 3.19
C PHE A 227 -12.48 -10.19 3.84
N GLN A 228 -13.22 -9.33 3.13
CA GLN A 228 -14.55 -8.83 3.49
C GLN A 228 -14.69 -8.37 4.95
N ASP A 229 -13.61 -7.81 5.52
CA ASP A 229 -13.48 -7.43 6.94
C ASP A 229 -13.67 -8.54 7.97
N ILE A 230 -13.86 -9.78 7.53
CA ILE A 230 -13.97 -10.95 8.41
C ILE A 230 -12.58 -11.35 8.88
N VAL A 231 -11.60 -11.34 7.98
CA VAL A 231 -10.24 -11.86 8.23
C VAL A 231 -9.18 -10.90 7.72
N LYS A 232 -8.28 -10.54 8.65
CA LYS A 232 -7.06 -9.79 8.35
C LYS A 232 -5.83 -10.61 8.70
N LYS A 233 -5.01 -10.94 7.70
CA LYS A 233 -3.80 -11.77 7.89
C LYS A 233 -2.56 -11.10 7.32
N LYS A 234 -1.51 -11.11 8.12
CA LYS A 234 -0.20 -10.58 7.75
C LYS A 234 0.68 -11.68 7.21
N PHE A 235 0.96 -11.64 5.93
CA PHE A 235 1.94 -12.47 5.27
C PHE A 235 3.28 -11.72 5.25
N SER A 236 4.38 -12.42 5.56
CA SER A 236 5.73 -11.90 5.38
C SER A 236 6.18 -12.09 3.94
N LEU A 237 6.62 -11.02 3.28
CA LEU A 237 7.14 -11.12 1.93
C LEU A 237 8.42 -11.95 1.87
N VAL A 238 8.58 -12.66 0.76
CA VAL A 238 9.72 -13.50 0.45
C VAL A 238 10.66 -12.72 -0.47
N GLU A 239 11.95 -12.79 -0.17
CA GLU A 239 13.02 -12.15 -0.95
C GLU A 239 12.99 -12.57 -2.43
N GLY A 240 13.41 -11.67 -3.31
CA GLY A 240 13.38 -11.85 -4.77
C GLY A 240 12.05 -11.44 -5.42
N SER A 241 11.12 -10.89 -4.63
CA SER A 241 9.92 -10.25 -5.13
C SER A 241 10.28 -8.94 -5.86
N ILE A 242 9.59 -8.62 -6.96
CA ILE A 242 9.93 -7.46 -7.80
C ILE A 242 8.67 -6.78 -8.35
N ILE A 243 8.76 -5.46 -8.52
CA ILE A 243 7.79 -4.64 -9.27
C ILE A 243 8.54 -3.94 -10.39
N SER A 244 7.99 -3.95 -11.59
CA SER A 244 8.62 -3.44 -12.80
C SER A 244 7.67 -2.51 -13.55
N TRP A 245 8.18 -1.35 -13.95
CA TRP A 245 7.45 -0.39 -14.76
C TRP A 245 8.19 -0.12 -16.07
N THR A 246 7.41 0.06 -17.14
CA THR A 246 7.90 0.29 -18.51
C THR A 246 7.16 1.43 -19.21
N GLY A 247 6.64 2.41 -18.44
CA GLY A 247 5.76 3.46 -18.93
C GLY A 247 4.72 3.82 -17.87
N ASP A 248 3.44 3.64 -18.19
CA ASP A 248 2.32 3.96 -17.29
C ASP A 248 2.50 3.36 -15.86
N PRO A 249 2.46 4.18 -14.80
CA PRO A 249 2.50 3.76 -13.40
C PRO A 249 1.48 2.66 -13.05
N TYR A 250 0.30 2.69 -13.66
CA TYR A 250 -0.77 1.72 -13.44
C TYR A 250 -0.58 0.43 -14.23
N ALA A 251 0.17 0.48 -15.33
CA ALA A 251 0.56 -0.70 -16.10
C ALA A 251 1.79 -1.43 -15.52
N GLY A 252 2.18 -1.11 -14.28
CA GLY A 252 3.23 -1.83 -13.56
C GLY A 252 2.95 -3.33 -13.51
N THR A 253 4.01 -4.12 -13.52
CA THR A 253 3.93 -5.58 -13.38
C THR A 253 4.59 -6.01 -12.09
N MET A 254 3.95 -6.93 -11.38
CA MET A 254 4.46 -7.48 -10.12
C MET A 254 4.75 -8.97 -10.24
N ASN A 255 5.73 -9.42 -9.47
CA ASN A 255 5.96 -10.82 -9.15
C ASN A 255 6.35 -10.88 -7.67
N LEU A 256 5.33 -11.04 -6.84
CA LEU A 256 5.46 -11.05 -5.39
C LEU A 256 5.17 -12.43 -4.85
N LYS A 257 5.90 -12.80 -3.81
CA LYS A 257 5.62 -13.99 -3.02
C LYS A 257 5.59 -13.62 -1.55
N ALA A 258 4.55 -14.03 -0.84
CA ALA A 258 4.44 -13.83 0.59
C ALA A 258 4.12 -15.16 1.29
N SER A 259 4.44 -15.25 2.58
CA SER A 259 4.31 -16.46 3.38
C SER A 259 3.62 -16.18 4.71
N TYR A 260 2.69 -17.05 5.08
CA TYR A 260 2.04 -17.06 6.39
C TYR A 260 2.34 -18.41 7.05
N ARG A 261 3.11 -18.36 8.13
CA ARG A 261 3.51 -19.55 8.88
C ARG A 261 2.52 -19.85 9.99
N ILE A 262 2.15 -21.11 10.12
CA ILE A 262 1.19 -21.60 11.10
C ILE A 262 1.65 -22.95 11.67
N ARG A 263 1.27 -23.25 12.92
CA ARG A 263 1.39 -24.59 13.48
C ARG A 263 0.01 -25.21 13.57
N THR A 264 -0.20 -26.34 12.92
CA THR A 264 -1.51 -26.99 12.84
C THR A 264 -1.38 -28.51 12.94
N ASN A 265 -2.48 -29.16 13.29
CA ASN A 265 -2.61 -30.60 13.11
C ASN A 265 -2.77 -30.92 11.60
N ILE A 266 -2.06 -31.95 11.12
CA ILE A 266 -2.12 -32.42 9.71
C ILE A 266 -2.86 -33.76 9.54
N ALA A 267 -3.36 -34.37 10.61
CA ALA A 267 -4.10 -35.63 10.58
C ALA A 267 -5.37 -35.54 9.72
N SER A 268 -6.02 -34.38 9.65
CA SER A 268 -7.19 -34.16 8.78
C SER A 268 -6.88 -34.26 7.28
N LEU A 269 -5.59 -34.17 6.90
CA LEU A 269 -5.13 -34.37 5.52
C LEU A 269 -4.89 -35.85 5.18
N LEU A 270 -4.89 -36.74 6.17
CA LEU A 270 -4.36 -38.10 6.02
C LEU A 270 -5.49 -39.13 6.22
N GLN A 271 -5.59 -40.09 5.30
CA GLN A 271 -6.59 -41.16 5.36
C GLN A 271 -5.98 -42.32 6.14
N GLU A 272 -6.37 -42.47 7.41
CA GLU A 272 -5.91 -43.51 8.35
C GLU A 272 -4.37 -43.60 8.55
N THR A 273 -3.89 -42.95 9.60
CA THR A 273 -2.46 -42.97 9.95
C THR A 273 -2.16 -43.97 11.06
N SER A 274 -1.13 -44.80 10.86
CA SER A 274 -0.47 -45.61 11.90
C SER A 274 0.36 -44.77 12.90
N PHE A 275 0.34 -43.44 12.76
CA PHE A 275 1.07 -42.49 13.60
C PHE A 275 0.27 -42.17 14.87
N GLN A 276 0.97 -41.94 15.99
CA GLN A 276 0.33 -41.48 17.22
C GLN A 276 -0.23 -40.07 16.99
N ALA A 277 -1.44 -39.80 17.51
CA ALA A 277 -2.15 -38.54 17.32
C ALA A 277 -1.31 -37.33 17.79
N GLU A 278 -0.43 -37.51 18.77
CA GLU A 278 0.50 -36.49 19.27
C GLU A 278 1.55 -36.06 18.24
N GLU A 279 2.02 -36.95 17.35
CA GLU A 279 3.08 -36.63 16.38
C GLU A 279 2.58 -35.78 15.20
N LEU A 280 1.26 -35.79 14.95
CA LEU A 280 0.65 -35.02 13.86
C LEU A 280 0.11 -33.66 14.33
N ASN A 281 0.23 -33.35 15.62
CA ASN A 281 -0.17 -32.08 16.22
C ASN A 281 0.96 -31.03 16.08
N LEU A 282 0.58 -29.77 15.84
CA LEU A 282 1.49 -28.61 15.85
C LEU A 282 2.63 -28.64 14.82
N VAL A 283 2.41 -29.33 13.69
CA VAL A 283 3.31 -29.37 12.53
C VAL A 283 3.41 -27.96 11.92
N ARG A 284 4.64 -27.51 11.63
CA ARG A 284 4.84 -26.24 10.93
C ARG A 284 4.37 -26.34 9.49
N SER A 285 3.47 -25.45 9.11
CA SER A 285 2.94 -25.33 7.77
C SER A 285 3.03 -23.88 7.33
N THR A 286 3.25 -23.66 6.04
CA THR A 286 3.33 -22.34 5.43
C THR A 286 2.31 -22.25 4.32
N VAL A 287 1.42 -21.27 4.40
CA VAL A 287 0.61 -20.81 3.27
C VAL A 287 1.46 -19.82 2.48
N LEU A 288 1.65 -20.09 1.20
CA LEU A 288 2.27 -19.18 0.25
C LEU A 288 1.18 -18.49 -0.56
N VAL A 289 1.32 -17.18 -0.74
CA VAL A 289 0.57 -16.40 -1.73
C VAL A 289 1.56 -15.90 -2.77
N ILE A 290 1.20 -16.05 -4.04
CA ILE A 290 2.01 -15.69 -5.20
C ILE A 290 1.14 -14.74 -6.02
N MET A 291 1.57 -13.50 -6.16
CA MET A 291 0.87 -12.46 -6.92
C MET A 291 1.70 -12.11 -8.15
N LYS A 292 1.15 -12.33 -9.35
CA LYS A 292 1.84 -12.10 -10.62
C LYS A 292 1.00 -11.30 -11.60
N GLY A 293 1.64 -10.55 -12.48
CA GLY A 293 0.97 -9.84 -13.56
C GLY A 293 0.71 -8.38 -13.22
N SER A 294 -0.44 -7.84 -13.62
CA SER A 294 -0.74 -6.42 -13.49
C SER A 294 -0.75 -5.96 -12.03
N LEU A 295 -0.19 -4.79 -11.76
CA LEU A 295 -0.23 -4.13 -10.45
C LEU A 295 -1.68 -3.81 -10.04
N MET A 296 -2.53 -3.45 -11.01
CA MET A 296 -3.95 -3.12 -10.79
C MET A 296 -4.83 -4.35 -10.53
N SER A 297 -4.48 -5.49 -11.11
CA SER A 297 -5.25 -6.73 -10.99
C SER A 297 -4.30 -7.92 -11.10
N PRO A 298 -3.60 -8.27 -10.00
CA PRO A 298 -2.66 -9.38 -10.01
C PRO A 298 -3.39 -10.72 -10.03
N ASP A 299 -2.82 -11.71 -10.73
CA ASP A 299 -3.18 -13.12 -10.62
C ASP A 299 -2.67 -13.64 -9.27
N ILE A 300 -3.59 -13.94 -8.36
CA ILE A 300 -3.31 -14.41 -7.01
C ILE A 300 -3.42 -15.93 -6.97
N LYS A 301 -2.33 -16.60 -6.63
CA LYS A 301 -2.28 -18.06 -6.46
C LYS A 301 -1.78 -18.44 -5.09
N PHE A 302 -2.35 -19.51 -4.54
CA PHE A 302 -1.91 -20.06 -3.28
C PHE A 302 -1.06 -21.32 -3.47
N SER A 303 -0.31 -21.69 -2.44
CA SER A 303 0.35 -22.99 -2.30
C SER A 303 0.52 -23.29 -0.82
N ILE A 304 0.62 -24.57 -0.47
CA ILE A 304 0.77 -25.02 0.91
C ILE A 304 2.05 -25.83 1.02
N VAL A 305 2.89 -25.49 1.99
CA VAL A 305 4.12 -26.21 2.29
C VAL A 305 4.06 -26.73 3.72
N ILE A 306 4.45 -27.98 3.92
CA ILE A 306 4.67 -28.54 5.25
C ILE A 306 6.17 -28.48 5.55
N ASP A 307 6.57 -27.68 6.53
CA ASP A 307 7.96 -27.34 6.85
C ASP A 307 8.65 -28.40 7.75
N GLU A 308 8.25 -29.66 7.59
CA GLU A 308 8.66 -30.80 8.42
C GLU A 308 9.03 -31.98 7.49
N PRO A 309 10.32 -32.12 7.11
CA PRO A 309 10.78 -33.10 6.13
C PRO A 309 10.43 -34.56 6.48
N GLN A 310 10.30 -34.88 7.77
CA GLN A 310 9.92 -36.21 8.26
C GLN A 310 8.53 -36.66 7.78
N TYR A 311 7.63 -35.72 7.45
CA TYR A 311 6.31 -36.02 6.93
C TYR A 311 6.21 -35.86 5.40
N ALA A 312 7.30 -35.50 4.71
CA ALA A 312 7.28 -35.15 3.28
C ALA A 312 6.74 -36.29 2.40
N SER A 313 7.20 -37.53 2.61
CA SER A 313 6.74 -38.70 1.83
C SER A 313 5.25 -38.99 1.98
N LEU A 314 4.68 -38.63 3.14
CA LEU A 314 3.29 -38.85 3.49
C LEU A 314 2.39 -37.73 2.95
N VAL A 315 2.83 -36.48 3.12
CA VAL A 315 1.99 -35.29 2.87
C VAL A 315 2.14 -34.77 1.44
N ASN A 316 3.31 -34.90 0.81
CA ASN A 316 3.53 -34.37 -0.55
C ASN A 316 2.54 -34.91 -1.60
N PRO A 317 2.17 -36.20 -1.63
CA PRO A 317 1.15 -36.69 -2.57
C PRO A 317 -0.23 -36.06 -2.31
N VAL A 318 -0.58 -35.83 -1.05
CA VAL A 318 -1.84 -35.20 -0.65
C VAL A 318 -1.86 -33.73 -1.03
N ILE A 319 -0.79 -32.99 -0.72
CA ILE A 319 -0.66 -31.58 -1.09
C ILE A 319 -0.72 -31.42 -2.61
N LYS A 320 -0.02 -32.26 -3.39
CA LYS A 320 -0.11 -32.21 -4.85
C LYS A 320 -1.52 -32.44 -5.38
N ARG A 321 -2.31 -33.30 -4.73
CA ARG A 321 -3.72 -33.51 -5.08
C ARG A 321 -4.55 -32.26 -4.75
N ILE A 322 -4.33 -31.66 -3.58
CA ILE A 322 -4.98 -30.38 -3.21
C ILE A 322 -4.61 -29.29 -4.22
N GLU A 323 -3.33 -29.12 -4.54
CA GLU A 323 -2.85 -28.10 -5.48
C GLU A 323 -3.33 -28.33 -6.93
N SER A 324 -3.74 -29.55 -7.28
CA SER A 324 -4.32 -29.84 -8.60
C SER A 324 -5.80 -29.43 -8.74
N ASP A 325 -6.47 -29.14 -7.62
CA ASP A 325 -7.86 -28.68 -7.57
C ASP A 325 -7.90 -27.31 -6.86
N GLU A 326 -8.07 -26.25 -7.65
CA GLU A 326 -8.06 -24.88 -7.15
C GLU A 326 -9.14 -24.62 -6.08
N GLN A 327 -10.31 -25.25 -6.19
CA GLN A 327 -11.37 -25.08 -5.20
C GLN A 327 -10.99 -25.71 -3.86
N GLU A 328 -10.42 -26.92 -3.91
CA GLU A 328 -9.95 -27.60 -2.71
C GLU A 328 -8.75 -26.87 -2.09
N LEU A 329 -7.81 -26.39 -2.90
CA LEU A 329 -6.69 -25.57 -2.44
C LEU A 329 -7.17 -24.32 -1.70
N ASN A 330 -8.08 -23.55 -2.32
CA ASN A 330 -8.64 -22.35 -1.71
C ASN A 330 -9.34 -22.67 -0.39
N LYS A 331 -10.17 -23.72 -0.35
CA LYS A 331 -10.83 -24.20 0.87
C LYS A 331 -9.84 -24.50 2.00
N GLN A 332 -8.75 -25.19 1.70
CA GLN A 332 -7.72 -25.53 2.69
C GLN A 332 -6.98 -24.29 3.18
N VAL A 333 -6.63 -23.36 2.27
CA VAL A 333 -6.01 -22.08 2.60
C VAL A 333 -6.91 -21.25 3.51
N PHE A 334 -8.17 -21.04 3.15
CA PHE A 334 -9.10 -20.28 3.99
C PHE A 334 -9.32 -20.96 5.35
N SER A 335 -9.42 -22.29 5.40
CA SER A 335 -9.49 -23.00 6.67
C SER A 335 -8.25 -22.73 7.55
N LEU A 336 -7.05 -22.70 6.97
CA LEU A 336 -5.82 -22.36 7.70
C LEU A 336 -5.80 -20.89 8.16
N LEU A 337 -6.27 -19.96 7.34
CA LEU A 337 -6.28 -18.54 7.70
C LEU A 337 -7.32 -18.25 8.78
N ILE A 338 -8.53 -18.81 8.68
CA ILE A 338 -9.66 -18.48 9.55
C ILE A 338 -9.64 -19.35 10.81
N LEU A 339 -9.52 -20.67 10.64
CA LEU A 339 -9.68 -21.66 11.71
C LEU A 339 -8.36 -22.14 12.28
N ASN A 340 -7.23 -21.72 11.70
CA ASN A 340 -5.90 -22.20 12.05
C ASN A 340 -5.73 -23.72 11.95
N ARG A 341 -6.49 -24.38 11.06
CA ARG A 341 -6.43 -25.83 10.82
C ARG A 341 -6.81 -26.21 9.39
N PHE A 342 -6.35 -27.36 8.93
CA PHE A 342 -6.79 -27.95 7.67
C PHE A 342 -8.26 -28.42 7.75
N ALA A 343 -9.01 -28.24 6.67
CA ALA A 343 -10.35 -28.80 6.54
C ALA A 343 -10.26 -30.31 6.28
N ASN A 344 -11.21 -31.08 6.80
CA ASN A 344 -11.21 -32.53 6.64
C ASN A 344 -11.39 -32.91 5.15
N LEU A 345 -10.36 -33.53 4.55
CA LEU A 345 -10.38 -33.96 3.15
C LEU A 345 -11.29 -35.18 2.89
N PHE A 346 -11.58 -35.96 3.92
CA PHE A 346 -12.19 -37.29 3.79
C PHE A 346 -13.61 -37.40 4.32
N ASN A 347 -14.22 -36.30 4.76
CA ASN A 347 -15.63 -36.29 5.16
C ASN A 347 -16.53 -36.17 3.92
N LYS A 348 -16.48 -37.18 3.06
CA LYS A 348 -17.54 -37.45 2.09
C LYS A 348 -18.51 -38.42 2.76
N SER A 349 -19.55 -37.87 3.39
CA SER A 349 -20.75 -38.57 3.86
C SER A 349 -20.55 -39.99 4.41
N THR A 350 -20.42 -40.15 5.72
CA THR A 350 -21.03 -41.32 6.37
C THR A 350 -21.66 -40.86 7.67
N ILE A 351 -22.97 -40.64 7.59
CA ILE A 351 -23.87 -40.64 8.73
C ILE A 351 -23.68 -42.02 9.40
N SER A 352 -22.86 -42.07 10.44
CA SER A 352 -22.98 -43.09 11.47
C SER A 352 -23.07 -42.38 12.79
N ALA A 353 -24.33 -42.18 13.21
CA ALA A 353 -24.67 -41.71 14.53
C ALA A 353 -24.05 -42.63 15.57
N LYS A 354 -23.02 -42.15 16.27
CA LYS A 354 -22.67 -42.42 17.68
C LYS A 354 -21.24 -41.96 17.94
N THR A 355 -21.08 -40.71 18.38
CA THR A 355 -20.19 -40.25 19.49
C THR A 355 -20.02 -38.73 19.44
N SER A 356 -20.38 -38.06 20.54
CA SER A 356 -20.19 -36.63 20.91
C SER A 356 -20.54 -35.51 19.89
N PRO A 357 -21.69 -34.82 20.06
CA PRO A 357 -22.21 -33.85 19.08
C PRO A 357 -21.69 -32.41 19.18
N LEU A 358 -20.72 -32.08 20.04
CA LEU A 358 -20.35 -30.67 20.29
C LEU A 358 -19.20 -30.10 19.43
N TYR A 359 -18.33 -30.94 18.84
CA TYR A 359 -17.13 -30.46 18.12
C TYR A 359 -17.17 -30.65 16.60
N ASN A 360 -17.94 -31.62 16.09
CA ASN A 360 -17.92 -31.98 14.67
C ASN A 360 -18.85 -31.13 13.80
N ASN A 361 -19.94 -30.59 14.37
CA ASN A 361 -20.96 -29.83 13.63
C ASN A 361 -20.51 -28.39 13.28
N LEU A 362 -19.57 -27.80 14.04
CA LEU A 362 -19.12 -26.43 13.80
C LEU A 362 -18.16 -26.34 12.60
N SER A 363 -17.28 -27.33 12.40
CA SER A 363 -16.43 -27.41 11.20
C SER A 363 -17.21 -27.67 9.93
N GLU A 364 -18.25 -28.51 10.02
CA GLU A 364 -19.05 -28.89 8.86
C GLU A 364 -19.93 -27.72 8.41
N PHE A 365 -20.59 -27.04 9.36
CA PHE A 365 -21.33 -25.79 9.11
C PHE A 365 -20.43 -24.67 8.57
N LEU A 366 -19.26 -24.44 9.16
CA LEU A 366 -18.32 -23.42 8.65
C LEU A 366 -17.75 -23.82 7.28
N SER A 367 -17.53 -25.12 7.00
CA SER A 367 -17.03 -25.55 5.70
C SER A 367 -18.07 -25.41 4.59
N THR A 368 -19.35 -25.65 4.86
CA THR A 368 -20.44 -25.41 3.91
C THR A 368 -20.66 -23.91 3.70
N GLN A 369 -20.58 -23.09 4.76
CA GLN A 369 -20.63 -21.63 4.62
C GLN A 369 -19.39 -21.06 3.91
N LEU A 370 -18.19 -21.63 4.11
CA LEU A 370 -16.99 -21.25 3.35
C LEU A 370 -17.08 -21.69 1.89
N GLN A 371 -17.65 -22.86 1.62
CA GLN A 371 -17.91 -23.34 0.26
C GLN A 371 -18.94 -22.45 -0.45
N GLU A 372 -20.00 -22.02 0.25
CA GLU A 372 -20.96 -21.00 -0.22
C GLU A 372 -20.30 -19.64 -0.43
N LEU A 373 -19.37 -19.21 0.43
CA LEU A 373 -18.65 -17.94 0.32
C LEU A 373 -17.57 -17.93 -0.79
N VAL A 374 -16.99 -19.09 -1.12
CA VAL A 374 -16.07 -19.27 -2.26
C VAL A 374 -16.85 -19.41 -3.57
N SER A 375 -18.09 -19.91 -3.54
CA SER A 375 -18.92 -20.12 -4.73
C SER A 375 -19.90 -18.97 -5.03
N SER A 376 -20.27 -18.17 -4.04
CA SER A 376 -21.09 -16.97 -4.20
C SER A 376 -20.20 -15.75 -4.22
N SER A 377 -20.18 -15.04 -5.35
CA SER A 377 -19.55 -13.73 -5.46
C SER A 377 -20.32 -12.71 -4.60
N GLY A 378 -20.02 -12.67 -3.31
CA GLY A 378 -19.79 -11.42 -2.57
C GLY A 378 -20.94 -10.61 -1.95
N SER A 379 -22.22 -11.01 -1.95
CA SER A 379 -23.26 -10.11 -1.38
C SER A 379 -24.40 -10.71 -0.53
N GLU A 380 -24.57 -12.04 -0.46
CA GLU A 380 -25.73 -12.63 0.24
C GLU A 380 -25.48 -13.03 1.72
N PHE A 381 -24.26 -12.85 2.24
CA PHE A 381 -23.91 -13.24 3.60
C PHE A 381 -24.41 -12.25 4.69
N LEU A 382 -24.40 -10.94 4.41
CA LEU A 382 -24.71 -9.92 5.44
C LEU A 382 -26.18 -9.88 5.87
N SER A 383 -27.09 -10.48 5.10
CA SER A 383 -28.52 -10.58 5.47
C SER A 383 -28.88 -11.89 6.19
N SER A 384 -28.01 -12.90 6.17
CA SER A 384 -28.30 -14.25 6.66
C SER A 384 -27.59 -14.61 7.97
N VAL A 385 -26.68 -13.77 8.45
CA VAL A 385 -25.92 -13.99 9.70
C VAL A 385 -26.29 -12.96 10.75
N ASP A 386 -27.50 -13.08 11.28
CA ASP A 386 -27.86 -12.52 12.59
C ASP A 386 -27.33 -13.47 13.67
N LEU A 387 -26.06 -13.31 14.07
CA LEU A 387 -25.46 -14.05 15.19
C LEU A 387 -25.94 -13.45 16.52
N GLY A 388 -27.24 -13.59 16.77
CA GLY A 388 -27.83 -13.44 18.09
C GLY A 388 -27.39 -14.59 18.99
N VAL A 389 -26.22 -14.46 19.62
CA VAL A 389 -25.82 -15.35 20.71
C VAL A 389 -26.62 -14.96 21.94
N GLU A 390 -27.85 -15.47 22.06
CA GLU A 390 -28.56 -15.49 23.34
C GLU A 390 -27.93 -16.58 24.20
N LEU A 391 -27.00 -16.15 25.07
CA LEU A 391 -26.46 -16.98 26.14
C LEU A 391 -27.62 -17.32 27.09
N ALA A 392 -28.30 -18.44 26.86
CA ALA A 392 -29.13 -19.06 27.86
C ALA A 392 -28.22 -19.59 28.98
N SER A 393 -27.90 -18.72 29.94
CA SER A 393 -27.29 -19.13 31.19
C SER A 393 -28.25 -20.05 31.93
N TYR A 394 -27.84 -21.30 32.11
CA TYR A 394 -28.52 -22.29 32.91
C TYR A 394 -28.40 -21.87 34.39
N GLU A 395 -29.38 -21.13 34.91
CA GLU A 395 -29.48 -20.85 36.34
C GLU A 395 -29.90 -22.13 37.07
N GLN A 396 -28.99 -22.65 37.90
CA GLN A 396 -29.30 -23.64 38.91
C GLN A 396 -30.35 -23.07 39.87
N GLY A 397 -31.40 -23.85 40.08
CA GLY A 397 -32.54 -23.48 40.91
C GLY A 397 -32.18 -22.97 42.30
N GLY A 398 -32.68 -21.78 42.59
CA GLY A 398 -33.00 -21.31 43.93
C GLY A 398 -34.50 -21.02 43.97
N VAL A 399 -35.20 -21.72 44.84
CA VAL A 399 -36.60 -21.43 45.21
C VAL A 399 -36.63 -20.06 45.88
N ASP A 400 -37.45 -19.13 45.37
CA ASP A 400 -38.36 -18.34 46.20
C ASP A 400 -39.36 -17.54 45.34
N GLU A 401 -40.54 -17.34 45.95
CA GLU A 401 -41.81 -16.88 45.39
C GLU A 401 -41.87 -15.38 45.00
N ASN A 402 -42.81 -15.10 44.08
CA ASN A 402 -43.57 -13.84 43.88
C ASN A 402 -42.82 -12.60 43.35
N ASP A 403 -43.06 -12.23 42.08
CA ASP A 403 -44.12 -11.28 41.73
C ASP A 403 -44.12 -10.93 40.22
N GLU A 404 -45.33 -10.70 39.71
CA GLU A 404 -45.68 -10.25 38.37
C GLU A 404 -45.00 -8.91 37.99
N TYR A 405 -44.58 -8.73 36.74
CA TYR A 405 -45.21 -7.80 35.77
C TYR A 405 -44.41 -7.69 34.46
N SER A 406 -45.20 -7.60 33.39
CA SER A 406 -44.89 -7.50 31.96
C SER A 406 -44.43 -6.09 31.52
N ALA A 407 -43.57 -6.00 30.48
CA ALA A 407 -43.84 -5.24 29.23
C ALA A 407 -42.61 -4.97 28.32
N GLN A 408 -42.73 -5.47 27.08
CA GLN A 408 -42.55 -4.82 25.77
C GLN A 408 -41.21 -4.17 25.34
N LYS A 409 -40.60 -4.85 24.35
CA LYS A 409 -40.09 -4.36 23.05
C LYS A 409 -39.96 -2.83 22.86
N LYS A 410 -38.75 -2.40 22.50
CA LYS A 410 -38.51 -1.64 21.26
C LYS A 410 -37.13 -1.93 20.71
#